data_AF-A0A951ES64-F1
#
_entry.id   AF-A0A951ES64-F1
#
_cell.length_a   1.000
_cell.length_b   1.000
_cell.length_c   1.000
_cell.angle_alpha   90.00
_cell.angle_beta   90.00
_cell.angle_gamma   90.00
#
_symmetry.space_group_name_H-M   'P 1'
#
loop_
_entity.id
_entity.type
_entity.pdbx_description
1 polymer ?
#
loop_
_entity_poly.entity_id
_entity_poly.type
_entity_poly.pdbx_seq_one_letter_code
_entity_poly.pdbx_strand_id
1 'polypeptide(L)'
;MPAKPAWFHRLHDVIQDLEAFPRPFVDRSTVEFLLGVRRRRAQQVMAPCVTDRVGSNGLADRDALIAHLRQLAAGEEASYERQRRLKVASVLAQLQKERLERPQLLVEAPAQIVRQEIEKLPDGVRLEPGRITVSFQSPQQALEKLLALAMAISSDFEKFESQVQT
;
A
#
# COMPACT_ATOMS: atom_id res chain seq x y z
N MET A 1 5.88 -19.84 -2.24
CA MET A 1 4.88 -20.03 -1.16
C MET A 1 3.63 -20.67 -1.76
N PRO A 2 3.09 -21.77 -1.22
CA PRO A 2 1.82 -22.30 -1.70
C PRO A 2 0.74 -21.23 -1.53
N ALA A 3 -0.10 -21.05 -2.55
CA ALA A 3 -1.18 -20.07 -2.53
C ALA A 3 -2.08 -20.33 -1.32
N LYS A 4 -2.23 -19.31 -0.45
CA LYS A 4 -3.12 -19.39 0.70
C LYS A 4 -4.54 -19.67 0.20
N PRO A 5 -5.28 -20.61 0.79
CA PRO A 5 -6.61 -20.93 0.30
C PRO A 5 -7.54 -19.72 0.46
N ALA A 6 -8.22 -19.34 -0.60
CA ALA A 6 -9.10 -18.17 -0.64
C ALA A 6 -10.27 -18.24 0.37
N TRP A 7 -10.56 -19.36 1.02
CA TRP A 7 -11.65 -19.42 1.99
C TRP A 7 -11.27 -18.89 3.39
N PHE A 8 -9.98 -18.70 3.69
CA PHE A 8 -9.56 -18.27 5.04
C PHE A 8 -9.96 -16.83 5.37
N HIS A 9 -9.95 -15.91 4.41
CA HIS A 9 -10.40 -14.53 4.65
C HIS A 9 -11.90 -14.45 4.91
N ARG A 10 -12.66 -15.48 4.50
CA ARG A 10 -14.11 -15.59 4.68
C ARG A 10 -14.49 -16.25 6.01
N LEU A 11 -13.52 -16.70 6.81
CA LEU A 11 -13.79 -17.41 8.05
C LEU A 11 -14.61 -16.59 9.04
N HIS A 12 -14.34 -15.28 9.14
CA HIS A 12 -15.08 -14.39 10.03
C HIS A 12 -16.55 -14.27 9.60
N ASP A 13 -16.78 -13.99 8.32
CA ASP A 13 -18.13 -13.89 7.74
C ASP A 13 -18.89 -15.21 7.90
N VAL A 14 -18.24 -16.35 7.66
CA VAL A 14 -18.85 -17.68 7.81
C VAL A 14 -19.17 -18.00 9.26
N ILE A 15 -18.34 -17.57 10.22
CA ILE A 15 -18.66 -17.72 11.65
C ILE A 15 -19.92 -16.92 11.98
N GLN A 16 -20.04 -15.68 11.48
CA GLN A 16 -21.22 -14.85 11.70
C GLN A 16 -22.49 -15.45 11.06
N ASP A 17 -22.38 -15.98 9.84
CA ASP A 17 -23.47 -16.68 9.16
C ASP A 17 -23.90 -17.95 9.92
N LEU A 18 -22.94 -18.68 10.48
CA LEU A 18 -23.21 -19.86 11.31
C LEU A 18 -23.86 -19.47 12.64
N GLU A 19 -23.47 -18.36 13.27
CA GLU A 19 -24.12 -17.86 14.50
C GLU A 19 -25.58 -17.48 14.26
N ALA A 20 -25.88 -16.89 13.09
CA ALA A 20 -27.23 -16.56 12.66
C ALA A 20 -28.04 -17.78 12.19
N PHE A 21 -27.42 -18.96 12.06
CA PHE A 21 -28.07 -20.14 11.53
C PHE A 21 -29.06 -20.73 12.55
N PRO A 22 -30.35 -20.93 12.19
CA PRO A 22 -31.41 -21.27 13.15
C PRO A 22 -31.38 -22.73 13.63
N ARG A 23 -30.57 -23.60 13.02
CA ARG A 23 -30.51 -25.03 13.35
C ARG A 23 -29.23 -25.33 14.16
N PRO A 24 -29.30 -26.20 15.17
CA PRO A 24 -28.13 -26.56 15.98
C PRO A 24 -27.13 -27.47 15.25
N PHE A 25 -27.55 -28.05 14.11
CA PHE A 25 -26.71 -28.94 13.32
C PHE A 25 -26.48 -28.41 11.92
N VAL A 26 -25.25 -28.59 11.44
CA VAL A 26 -24.80 -28.16 10.12
C VAL A 26 -24.34 -29.37 9.33
N ASP A 27 -24.81 -29.46 8.09
CA ASP A 27 -24.43 -30.52 7.18
C ASP A 27 -23.25 -30.12 6.29
N ARG A 28 -22.67 -31.12 5.64
CA ARG A 28 -21.57 -30.95 4.70
C ARG A 28 -21.88 -30.00 3.55
N SER A 29 -23.12 -29.98 3.05
CA SER A 29 -23.53 -29.09 1.96
C SER A 29 -23.46 -27.64 2.38
N THR A 30 -23.97 -27.34 3.58
CA THR A 30 -23.98 -25.99 4.15
C THR A 30 -22.57 -25.50 4.38
N VAL A 31 -21.69 -26.33 4.94
CA VAL A 31 -20.27 -25.97 5.13
C VAL A 31 -19.54 -25.75 3.80
N GLU A 32 -19.83 -26.57 2.78
CA GLU A 32 -19.26 -26.40 1.44
C GLU A 32 -19.64 -25.04 0.83
N PHE A 33 -20.93 -24.68 0.93
CA PHE A 33 -21.47 -23.42 0.43
C PHE A 33 -20.91 -22.21 1.18
N LEU A 34 -20.99 -22.21 2.51
CA LEU A 34 -20.55 -21.08 3.34
C LEU A 34 -19.05 -20.82 3.16
N LEU A 35 -18.21 -21.85 3.28
CA LEU A 35 -16.76 -21.69 3.11
C LEU A 35 -16.33 -21.53 1.65
N GLY A 36 -17.20 -21.84 0.67
CA GLY A 36 -16.85 -21.81 -0.76
C GLY A 36 -15.72 -22.78 -1.12
N VAL A 37 -15.68 -23.94 -0.46
CA VAL A 37 -14.64 -24.96 -0.64
C VAL A 37 -15.18 -26.16 -1.41
N ARG A 38 -14.30 -27.07 -1.87
CA ARG A 38 -14.75 -28.35 -2.44
C ARG A 38 -15.14 -29.35 -1.35
N ARG A 39 -16.05 -30.27 -1.66
CA ARG A 39 -16.49 -31.41 -0.82
C ARG A 39 -15.43 -32.00 0.12
N ARG A 40 -14.27 -32.42 -0.41
CA ARG A 40 -13.20 -33.04 0.39
C ARG A 40 -12.72 -32.12 1.51
N ARG A 41 -12.64 -30.81 1.25
CA ARG A 41 -12.18 -29.81 2.21
C ARG A 41 -13.25 -29.51 3.25
N ALA A 42 -14.51 -29.39 2.85
CA ALA A 42 -15.63 -29.27 3.78
C ALA A 42 -15.67 -30.46 4.75
N GLN A 43 -15.48 -31.68 4.24
CA GLN A 43 -15.40 -32.88 5.08
C GLN A 43 -14.20 -32.87 6.04
N GLN A 44 -13.03 -32.43 5.60
CA GLN A 44 -11.85 -32.31 6.47
C GLN A 44 -12.06 -31.31 7.61
N VAL A 45 -12.68 -30.17 7.32
CA VAL A 45 -12.98 -29.13 8.31
C VAL A 45 -14.06 -29.59 9.28
N MET A 46 -15.06 -30.34 8.79
CA MET A 46 -16.14 -30.85 9.65
C MET A 46 -15.75 -32.06 10.48
N ALA A 47 -14.83 -32.92 10.01
CA ALA A 47 -14.53 -34.21 10.62
C ALA A 47 -14.30 -34.17 12.15
N PRO A 48 -13.60 -33.16 12.71
CA PRO A 48 -13.42 -33.04 14.16
C PRO A 48 -14.70 -32.67 14.94
N CYS A 49 -15.69 -32.10 14.26
CA CYS A 49 -16.90 -31.53 14.85
C CYS A 49 -18.16 -32.37 14.60
N VAL A 50 -18.05 -33.49 13.88
CA VAL A 50 -19.20 -34.38 13.60
C VAL A 50 -19.65 -35.07 14.89
N THR A 51 -20.86 -34.75 15.34
CA THR A 51 -21.46 -35.29 16.56
C THR A 51 -22.54 -36.32 16.27
N ASP A 52 -23.18 -36.27 15.09
CA ASP A 52 -24.25 -37.18 14.71
C ASP A 52 -24.17 -37.57 13.22
N ARG A 53 -24.87 -38.63 12.82
CA ARG A 53 -24.97 -39.08 11.43
C ARG A 53 -26.42 -39.35 11.06
N VAL A 54 -26.90 -38.64 10.04
CA VAL A 54 -28.17 -38.96 9.38
C VAL A 54 -27.86 -39.68 8.08
N GLY A 55 -28.03 -41.01 8.10
CA GLY A 55 -27.62 -41.88 7.00
C GLY A 55 -26.12 -41.84 6.74
N SER A 56 -25.71 -41.47 5.51
CA SER A 56 -24.30 -41.31 5.12
C SER A 56 -23.74 -39.90 5.34
N ASN A 57 -24.57 -38.95 5.80
CA ASN A 57 -24.18 -37.57 6.03
C ASN A 57 -23.88 -37.33 7.51
N GLY A 58 -22.64 -36.93 7.80
CA GLY A 58 -22.25 -36.44 9.12
C GLY A 58 -22.82 -35.04 9.38
N LEU A 59 -23.42 -34.87 10.56
CA LEU A 59 -23.87 -33.59 11.10
C LEU A 59 -22.86 -33.12 12.12
N ALA A 60 -22.41 -31.87 11.96
CA ALA A 60 -21.61 -31.21 12.97
C ALA A 60 -22.49 -30.37 13.87
N ASP A 61 -22.20 -30.39 15.17
CA ASP A 61 -22.75 -29.39 16.08
C ASP A 61 -22.24 -28.01 15.66
N ARG A 62 -23.17 -27.06 15.53
CA ARG A 62 -22.90 -25.71 15.03
C ARG A 62 -21.90 -24.98 15.92
N ASP A 63 -22.05 -25.07 17.23
CA ASP A 63 -21.23 -24.33 18.18
C ASP A 63 -19.83 -24.95 18.26
N ALA A 64 -19.72 -26.28 18.17
CA ALA A 64 -18.45 -26.99 18.03
C ALA A 64 -17.72 -26.62 16.73
N LEU A 65 -18.46 -26.47 15.62
CA LEU A 65 -17.91 -26.02 14.34
C LEU A 65 -17.41 -24.57 14.41
N ILE A 66 -18.19 -23.66 15.01
CA ILE A 66 -17.79 -22.26 15.23
C ILE A 66 -16.51 -22.19 16.08
N ALA A 67 -16.43 -22.95 17.18
CA ALA A 67 -15.25 -22.99 18.03
C ALA A 67 -14.01 -23.47 17.25
N HIS A 68 -14.16 -24.51 16.42
CA HIS A 68 -13.08 -25.02 15.58
C HIS A 68 -12.61 -24.00 14.54
N LEU A 69 -13.54 -23.31 13.87
CA LEU A 69 -13.22 -22.26 12.90
C LEU A 69 -12.52 -21.06 13.55
N ARG A 70 -12.91 -20.68 14.77
CA ARG A 70 -12.23 -19.63 15.55
C ARG A 70 -10.80 -20.02 15.91
N GLN A 71 -10.56 -21.28 16.28
CA GLN A 71 -9.19 -21.78 16.54
C GLN A 71 -8.33 -21.76 15.28
N LEU A 72 -8.89 -22.15 14.14
CA LEU A 72 -8.24 -22.06 12.82
C LEU A 72 -7.89 -20.62 12.45
N ALA A 73 -8.81 -19.67 12.70
CA ALA A 73 -8.58 -18.24 12.45
C ALA A 73 -7.47 -17.68 13.36
N ALA A 74 -7.50 -17.96 14.67
CA ALA A 74 -6.51 -17.45 15.61
C ALA A 74 -5.07 -17.96 15.33
N GLY A 75 -4.92 -19.23 14.93
CA GLY A 75 -3.62 -19.79 14.56
C GLY A 75 -3.03 -19.14 13.30
N GLU A 76 -3.87 -18.78 12.34
CA GLU A 76 -3.44 -18.12 11.09
C GLU A 76 -3.31 -16.61 11.21
N GLU A 77 -4.11 -15.92 12.01
CA GLU A 77 -3.94 -14.49 12.30
C GLU A 77 -2.55 -14.20 12.89
N ALA A 78 -2.08 -15.05 13.80
CA ALA A 78 -0.73 -14.96 14.34
C ALA A 78 0.36 -15.13 13.25
N SER A 79 0.11 -16.00 12.26
CA SER A 79 0.99 -16.21 11.10
C SER A 79 0.93 -15.04 10.11
N TYR A 80 -0.27 -14.51 9.85
CA TYR A 80 -0.52 -13.41 8.94
C TYR A 80 0.06 -12.09 9.46
N GLU A 81 -0.13 -11.78 10.74
CA GLU A 81 0.42 -10.60 11.38
C GLU A 81 1.95 -10.63 11.37
N ARG A 82 2.56 -11.80 11.60
CA ARG A 82 4.02 -11.99 11.46
C ARG A 82 4.48 -11.74 10.02
N GLN A 83 3.75 -12.26 9.02
CA GLN A 83 4.07 -12.07 7.61
C GLN A 83 3.93 -10.60 7.17
N ARG A 84 2.91 -9.90 7.66
CA ARG A 84 2.65 -8.49 7.38
C ARG A 84 3.77 -7.61 7.94
N ARG A 85 4.18 -7.84 9.19
CA ARG A 85 5.31 -7.11 9.81
C ARG A 85 6.60 -7.30 9.03
N LEU A 86 6.89 -8.52 8.58
CA LEU A 86 8.07 -8.80 7.75
C LEU A 86 8.03 -8.07 6.40
N LYS A 87 6.85 -8.02 5.74
CA LYS A 87 6.68 -7.28 4.47
C LYS A 87 6.82 -5.77 4.63
N VAL A 88 6.22 -5.19 5.67
CA VAL A 88 6.35 -3.75 5.95
C VAL A 88 7.80 -3.41 6.30
N ALA A 89 8.45 -4.22 7.14
CA ALA A 89 9.86 -4.05 7.47
C ALA A 89 10.76 -4.17 6.23
N SER A 90 10.49 -5.11 5.31
CA SER A 90 11.28 -5.23 4.08
C SER A 90 11.10 -4.03 3.14
N VAL A 91 9.87 -3.50 3.03
CA VAL A 91 9.61 -2.31 2.20
C VAL A 91 10.26 -1.07 2.81
N LEU A 92 10.17 -0.89 4.13
CA LEU A 92 10.82 0.23 4.82
C LEU A 92 12.35 0.15 4.71
N ALA A 93 12.94 -1.04 4.84
CA ALA A 93 14.37 -1.24 4.67
C ALA A 93 14.82 -0.94 3.23
N GLN A 94 14.02 -1.32 2.23
CA GLN A 94 14.26 -1.00 0.83
C GLN A 94 14.24 0.52 0.59
N LEU A 95 13.21 1.21 1.07
CA LEU A 95 13.08 2.67 0.95
C LEU A 95 14.21 3.40 1.68
N GLN A 96 14.63 2.91 2.84
CA GLN A 96 15.76 3.47 3.60
C GLN A 96 17.08 3.32 2.83
N LYS A 97 17.31 2.16 2.21
CA LYS A 97 18.48 1.90 1.36
C LYS A 97 18.48 2.81 0.13
N GLU A 98 17.35 2.95 -0.55
CA GLU A 98 17.20 3.85 -1.70
C GLU A 98 17.46 5.31 -1.32
N ARG A 99 17.02 5.75 -0.14
CA ARG A 99 17.27 7.11 0.37
C ARG A 99 18.74 7.37 0.70
N LEU A 100 19.46 6.37 1.19
CA LEU A 100 20.90 6.45 1.47
C LEU A 100 21.73 6.44 0.18
N GLU A 101 21.33 5.65 -0.83
CA GLU A 101 22.01 5.55 -2.12
C GLU A 101 21.71 6.74 -3.05
N ARG A 102 20.54 7.39 -2.89
CA ARG A 102 20.14 8.59 -3.64
C ARG A 102 19.48 9.61 -2.69
N PRO A 103 20.28 10.43 -1.98
CA PRO A 103 19.71 11.48 -1.15
C PRO A 103 18.96 12.47 -2.03
N GLN A 104 17.62 12.45 -1.97
CA GLN A 104 16.79 13.47 -2.59
C GLN A 104 17.02 14.77 -1.82
N LEU A 105 17.74 15.71 -2.44
CA LEU A 105 17.77 17.11 -2.01
C LEU A 105 16.34 17.65 -2.20
N LEU A 106 15.52 17.52 -1.17
CA LEU A 106 14.25 18.23 -1.06
C LEU A 106 14.59 19.70 -0.88
N VAL A 107 14.70 20.41 -2.00
CA VAL A 107 14.54 21.86 -2.00
C VAL A 107 13.05 22.10 -1.86
N GLU A 108 12.63 22.67 -0.73
CA GLU A 108 11.27 23.19 -0.60
C GLU A 108 11.12 24.30 -1.65
N ALA A 109 10.44 24.00 -2.76
CA ALA A 109 10.05 25.04 -3.70
C ALA A 109 9.12 26.00 -2.94
N PRO A 110 9.49 27.27 -2.72
CA PRO A 110 8.61 28.20 -2.06
C PRO A 110 7.32 28.31 -2.87
N ALA A 111 6.17 28.16 -2.23
CA ALA A 111 4.84 28.13 -2.85
C ALA A 111 4.39 29.46 -3.50
N GLN A 112 5.31 30.33 -3.87
CA GLN A 112 5.09 31.57 -4.61
C GLN A 112 5.76 31.50 -5.99
N ILE A 113 5.43 30.50 -6.80
CA ILE A 113 5.84 30.44 -8.21
C ILE A 113 4.58 30.51 -9.07
N VAL A 114 3.87 31.64 -8.93
CA VAL A 114 2.81 32.05 -9.85
C VAL A 114 3.39 33.19 -10.66
N ARG A 115 3.89 32.86 -11.86
CA ARG A 115 4.37 33.80 -12.89
C ARG A 115 5.65 34.58 -12.51
N GLN A 116 6.79 33.91 -12.50
CA GLN A 116 8.07 34.62 -12.64
C GLN A 116 8.30 34.91 -14.12
N GLU A 117 7.93 36.11 -14.54
CA GLU A 117 8.39 36.72 -15.79
C GLU A 117 9.89 37.03 -15.66
N ILE A 118 10.63 37.09 -16.78
CA ILE A 118 12.07 37.39 -16.77
C ILE A 118 12.40 38.74 -16.12
N GLU A 119 11.42 39.64 -16.02
CA GLU A 119 11.54 40.91 -15.30
C GLU A 119 11.59 40.75 -13.77
N LYS A 120 11.22 39.58 -13.23
CA LYS A 120 11.21 39.25 -11.79
C LYS A 120 12.16 38.11 -11.44
N LEU A 121 13.40 38.20 -11.92
CA LEU A 121 14.45 37.29 -11.50
C LEU A 121 14.73 37.45 -9.99
N PRO A 122 14.95 36.35 -9.25
CA PRO A 122 15.24 36.41 -7.83
C PRO A 122 16.57 37.14 -7.56
N ASP A 123 16.62 37.88 -6.45
CA ASP A 123 17.77 38.70 -6.06
C ASP A 123 19.09 37.92 -6.15
N GLY A 124 20.04 38.42 -6.94
CA GLY A 124 21.35 37.81 -7.17
C GLY A 124 21.47 36.95 -8.43
N VAL A 125 20.44 36.84 -9.27
CA VAL A 125 20.56 36.35 -10.66
C VAL A 125 20.63 37.55 -11.60
N ARG A 126 21.71 37.65 -12.38
CA ARG A 126 21.89 38.69 -13.41
C ARG A 126 22.13 38.04 -14.76
N LEU A 127 21.42 38.54 -15.77
CA LEU A 127 21.60 38.18 -17.17
C LEU A 127 22.39 39.31 -17.85
N GLU A 128 23.48 38.94 -18.50
CA GLU A 128 24.32 39.80 -19.32
C GLU A 128 24.49 39.14 -20.69
N PRO A 129 24.79 39.89 -21.76
CA PRO A 129 25.06 39.31 -23.07
C PRO A 129 26.15 38.23 -23.00
N GLY A 130 25.78 36.99 -23.34
CA GLY A 130 26.66 35.82 -23.26
C GLY A 130 27.06 35.36 -21.84
N ARG A 131 26.50 35.92 -20.76
CA ARG A 131 26.89 35.57 -19.37
C ARG A 131 25.69 35.56 -18.42
N ILE A 132 25.60 34.50 -17.61
CA ILE A 132 24.65 34.40 -16.50
C ILE A 132 25.44 34.37 -15.20
N THR A 133 25.15 35.30 -14.29
CA THR A 133 25.78 35.36 -12.97
C THR A 133 24.76 35.03 -11.89
N VAL A 134 25.03 33.99 -11.11
CA VAL A 134 24.20 33.59 -9.97
C VAL A 134 25.02 33.73 -8.68
N SER A 135 24.67 34.70 -7.85
CA SER A 135 25.27 34.89 -6.53
C SER A 135 24.44 34.19 -5.45
N PHE A 136 25.08 33.38 -4.62
CA PHE A 136 24.44 32.62 -3.55
C PHE A 136 25.36 32.52 -2.32
N GLN A 137 24.76 32.40 -1.14
CA GLN A 137 25.45 32.27 0.15
C GLN A 137 25.44 30.82 0.68
N SER A 138 24.53 29.97 0.19
CA SER A 138 24.45 28.56 0.51
C SER A 138 24.24 27.70 -0.75
N PRO A 139 24.68 26.43 -0.76
CA PRO A 139 24.46 25.52 -1.89
C PRO A 139 22.97 25.30 -2.23
N GLN A 140 22.09 25.30 -1.24
CA GLN A 140 20.65 25.16 -1.41
C GLN A 140 20.07 26.37 -2.17
N GLN A 141 20.49 27.57 -1.79
CA GLN A 141 20.09 28.81 -2.46
C GLN A 141 20.56 28.85 -3.92
N ALA A 142 21.71 28.26 -4.24
CA ALA A 142 22.18 28.13 -5.62
C ALA A 142 21.19 27.29 -6.46
N LEU A 143 20.75 26.15 -5.92
CA LEU A 143 19.84 25.24 -6.59
C LEU A 143 18.45 25.85 -6.78
N GLU A 144 17.93 26.57 -5.77
CA GLU A 144 16.69 27.34 -5.87
C GLU A 144 16.75 28.38 -6.99
N LYS A 145 17.84 29.15 -7.06
CA LYS A 145 18.02 30.20 -8.08
C LYS A 145 18.18 29.63 -9.49
N LEU A 146 18.88 28.50 -9.63
CA LEU A 146 19.02 27.81 -10.92
C LEU A 146 17.68 27.23 -11.40
N LEU A 147 16.89 26.67 -10.49
CA LEU A 147 15.55 26.16 -10.81
C LEU A 147 14.61 27.30 -11.23
N ALA A 148 14.60 28.40 -10.47
CA ALA A 148 13.82 29.60 -10.81
C ALA A 148 14.21 30.16 -12.20
N LEU A 149 15.50 30.22 -12.51
CA LEU A 149 16.00 30.64 -13.82
C LEU A 149 15.52 29.69 -14.94
N ALA A 150 15.65 28.38 -14.75
CA ALA A 150 15.19 27.40 -15.75
C ALA A 150 13.68 27.53 -16.03
N MET A 151 12.88 27.78 -14.98
CA MET A 151 11.44 28.00 -15.10
C MET A 151 11.10 29.31 -15.81
N ALA A 152 11.82 30.39 -15.52
CA ALA A 152 11.64 31.69 -16.18
C ALA A 152 11.96 31.60 -17.68
N ILE A 153 13.05 30.93 -18.05
CA ILE A 153 13.45 30.68 -19.45
C ILE A 153 12.37 29.84 -20.17
N SER A 154 11.85 28.81 -19.52
CA SER A 154 10.78 27.99 -20.09
C SER A 154 9.46 28.76 -20.29
N SER A 155 9.27 29.86 -19.56
CA SER A 155 8.04 30.66 -19.62
C SER A 155 8.12 31.80 -20.65
N ASP A 156 9.32 32.36 -20.90
CA ASP A 156 9.50 33.55 -21.75
C ASP A 156 10.83 33.51 -22.52
N PHE A 157 11.03 32.47 -23.36
CA PHE A 157 12.30 32.23 -24.06
C PHE A 157 12.73 33.40 -24.96
N GLU A 158 11.79 34.06 -25.65
CA GLU A 158 12.08 35.18 -26.55
C GLU A 158 12.71 36.36 -25.82
N LYS A 159 12.23 36.69 -24.61
CA LYS A 159 12.84 37.75 -23.79
C LYS A 159 14.20 37.35 -23.25
N PHE A 160 14.39 36.08 -22.89
CA PHE A 160 15.71 35.59 -22.46
C PHE A 160 16.72 35.75 -23.59
N GLU A 161 16.34 35.37 -24.81
CA GLU A 161 17.19 35.53 -25.99
C GLU A 161 17.53 37.01 -26.21
N SER A 162 16.55 37.93 -26.12
CA SER A 162 16.80 39.37 -26.25
C SER A 162 17.74 39.98 -25.21
N GLN A 163 17.82 39.40 -24.01
CA GLN A 163 18.71 39.90 -22.94
C GLN A 163 20.13 39.31 -23.00
N VAL A 164 20.28 38.13 -23.62
CA VAL A 164 21.55 37.38 -23.64
C VAL A 164 22.24 37.47 -25.01
N GLN A 165 21.50 37.85 -26.07
CA GLN A 165 22.03 38.06 -27.41
C GLN A 165 22.59 39.49 -27.57
N THR A 166 23.66 39.62 -28.35
CA THR A 166 24.30 40.89 -28.71
C THR A 166 23.65 41.50 -29.93
#